data_AF-A0A7C2F6U8-F1
#
_entry.id   AF-A0A7C2F6U8-F1
#
_cell.length_a   1.000
_cell.length_b   1.000
_cell.length_c   1.000
_cell.angle_alpha   90.00
_cell.angle_beta   90.00
_cell.angle_gamma   90.00
#
_symmetry.space_group_name_H-M   'P 1'
#
loop_
_entity.id
_entity.type
_entity.pdbx_description
1 polymer ?
#
loop_
_entity_poly.entity_id
_entity_poly.type
_entity_poly.pdbx_seq_one_letter_code
_entity_poly.pdbx_strand_id
1 'polypeptide(L)'
;MPTKPQRETIAPAAHEATTAEQANPIRLRALLIGFALLPLTTYWAVESVVSVIFSLIIPPVSALMAVALLNAIGRWLTGRWFLRTPDLVVLFTVLFVGTAMSAEWMAVVAPLWHAFGAYADQNNAYKTRVLPHVADWLFFKSGENLQDYIQGGHGMPYVLGKLPLWLPIFLGWMGLFGSAAMAMLCINALMRRLWTQQERLAFPILQVPMLLCQPQALLWRSKYLWGGFVVMAAIDTLNALNFFYPWIPPIKVRFLARLNEYFQSPPWNQVGWIPVGLFPYMTAIGVFVPNDLLFSCILFYFVRKGMQVITAAMGYEQGVFGGGYLVPQPPYFSEQSWGAFLGLFVSVVWASRGYLKEIWQEIRTGFNPDAGYAISARWAFIGLILSLGALIGLGMAVGLPWWLVTIYVALYMAFSVIVARLRAQLGAPIHEMAFMGPHQLMIAFTGTQNLSE
;
A
#
# COMPACT_ATOMS: atom_id res chain seq x y z
N MET A 1 59.83 -41.61 -31.97
CA MET A 1 58.74 -42.53 -31.56
C MET A 1 57.99 -41.92 -30.38
N PRO A 2 56.68 -42.14 -30.28
CA PRO A 2 55.66 -41.09 -30.06
C PRO A 2 55.29 -40.89 -28.59
N THR A 3 54.62 -39.79 -28.25
CA THR A 3 53.49 -39.80 -27.29
C THR A 3 52.58 -38.59 -27.57
N LYS A 4 51.36 -38.87 -27.99
CA LYS A 4 50.23 -37.92 -28.04
C LYS A 4 49.86 -37.50 -26.62
N PRO A 5 49.41 -36.26 -26.38
CA PRO A 5 48.79 -35.92 -25.10
C PRO A 5 47.41 -36.59 -25.00
N GLN A 6 47.15 -37.25 -23.88
CA GLN A 6 45.86 -37.82 -23.52
C GLN A 6 44.85 -36.68 -23.32
N ARG A 7 43.71 -36.75 -24.03
CA ARG A 7 42.52 -35.96 -23.70
C ARG A 7 41.97 -36.51 -22.39
N GLU A 8 42.11 -35.76 -21.31
CA GLU A 8 41.27 -35.94 -20.12
C GLU A 8 39.82 -35.59 -20.50
N THR A 9 39.00 -36.63 -20.63
CA THR A 9 37.55 -36.52 -20.60
C THR A 9 37.13 -35.99 -19.25
N ILE A 10 36.82 -34.69 -19.19
CA ILE A 10 36.10 -34.06 -18.10
C ILE A 10 34.71 -34.71 -18.07
N ALA A 11 34.46 -35.54 -17.05
CA ALA A 11 33.12 -36.04 -16.76
C ALA A 11 32.19 -34.83 -16.50
N PRO A 12 30.96 -34.82 -17.05
CA PRO A 12 30.03 -33.74 -16.77
C PRO A 12 29.75 -33.72 -15.27
N ALA A 13 30.00 -32.58 -14.64
CA ALA A 13 29.62 -32.32 -13.27
C ALA A 13 28.13 -32.66 -13.12
N ALA A 14 27.85 -33.63 -12.25
CA ALA A 14 26.49 -33.95 -11.86
C ALA A 14 25.83 -32.64 -11.42
N HIS A 15 24.80 -32.21 -12.15
CA HIS A 15 23.91 -31.16 -11.68
C HIS A 15 23.41 -31.60 -10.31
N GLU A 16 23.86 -30.92 -9.26
CA GLU A 16 23.22 -30.95 -7.96
C GLU A 16 21.75 -30.65 -8.22
N ALA A 17 20.92 -31.68 -8.07
CA ALA A 17 19.49 -31.56 -8.11
C ALA A 17 19.12 -30.53 -7.04
N THR A 18 18.71 -29.35 -7.49
CA THR A 18 18.06 -28.34 -6.65
C THR A 18 17.01 -29.06 -5.82
N THR A 19 17.26 -29.16 -4.51
CA THR A 19 16.32 -29.71 -3.54
C THR A 19 14.97 -29.09 -3.80
N ALA A 20 14.04 -29.89 -4.31
CA ALA A 20 12.65 -29.48 -4.48
C ALA A 20 12.17 -28.99 -3.11
N GLU A 21 12.03 -27.67 -3.00
CA GLU A 21 11.53 -26.98 -1.81
C GLU A 21 10.22 -27.69 -1.43
N GLN A 22 10.12 -28.40 -0.30
CA GLN A 22 8.90 -29.17 -0.04
C GLN A 22 7.75 -28.20 0.29
N ALA A 23 6.72 -28.12 -0.56
CA ALA A 23 5.50 -27.40 -0.25
C ALA A 23 4.84 -28.01 0.99
N ASN A 24 4.91 -27.28 2.10
CA ASN A 24 4.05 -27.58 3.24
C ASN A 24 2.61 -27.20 2.87
N PRO A 25 1.65 -28.14 2.97
CA PRO A 25 0.26 -27.82 2.69
C PRO A 25 -0.24 -26.73 3.65
N ILE A 26 -0.97 -25.76 3.10
CA ILE A 26 -1.60 -24.69 3.87
C ILE A 26 -2.53 -25.33 4.89
N ARG A 27 -2.31 -25.08 6.17
CA ARG A 27 -3.13 -25.65 7.24
C ARG A 27 -4.36 -24.78 7.44
N LEU A 28 -5.56 -25.39 7.32
CA LEU A 28 -6.86 -24.72 7.46
C LEU A 28 -6.97 -23.86 8.75
N ARG A 29 -6.38 -24.34 9.85
CA ARG A 29 -6.33 -23.62 11.13
C ARG A 29 -5.73 -22.21 11.04
N ALA A 30 -4.68 -22.02 10.24
CA ALA A 30 -4.02 -20.72 10.10
C ALA A 30 -4.95 -19.73 9.38
N LEU A 31 -5.66 -20.21 8.36
CA LEU A 31 -6.67 -19.43 7.65
C LEU A 31 -7.83 -19.07 8.59
N LEU A 32 -8.37 -20.03 9.34
CA LEU A 32 -9.48 -19.80 10.26
C LEU A 32 -9.14 -18.72 11.31
N ILE A 33 -7.94 -18.81 11.91
CA ILE A 33 -7.49 -17.80 12.89
C ILE A 33 -7.27 -16.44 12.21
N GLY A 34 -6.66 -16.41 11.02
CA GLY A 34 -6.46 -15.19 10.24
C GLY A 34 -7.79 -14.48 9.93
N PHE A 35 -8.78 -15.21 9.40
CA PHE A 35 -10.10 -14.65 9.11
C PHE A 35 -10.89 -14.27 10.36
N ALA A 36 -10.74 -15.00 11.47
CA ALA A 36 -11.38 -14.63 12.74
C ALA A 36 -10.81 -13.33 13.34
N LEU A 37 -9.52 -13.06 13.15
CA LEU A 37 -8.86 -11.83 13.63
C LEU A 37 -8.98 -10.64 12.66
N LEU A 38 -9.43 -10.89 11.43
CA LEU A 38 -9.54 -9.87 10.38
C LEU A 38 -10.53 -8.74 10.74
N PRO A 39 -11.73 -9.02 11.31
CA PRO A 39 -12.64 -7.94 11.76
C PRO A 39 -12.02 -7.05 12.84
N LEU A 40 -11.28 -7.64 13.78
CA LEU A 40 -10.64 -6.89 14.87
C LEU A 40 -9.53 -5.97 14.34
N THR A 41 -8.66 -6.49 13.49
CA THR A 41 -7.56 -5.71 12.88
C THR A 41 -8.08 -4.62 11.95
N THR A 42 -9.15 -4.91 11.20
CA THR A 42 -9.84 -3.93 10.35
C THR A 42 -10.49 -2.83 11.17
N TYR A 43 -11.24 -3.18 12.22
CA TYR A 43 -11.88 -2.21 13.09
C TYR A 43 -10.84 -1.27 13.73
N TRP A 44 -9.76 -1.84 14.27
CA TRP A 44 -8.67 -1.05 14.82
C TRP A 44 -8.04 -0.11 13.77
N ALA A 45 -7.81 -0.59 12.56
CA ALA A 45 -7.26 0.23 11.48
C ALA A 45 -8.18 1.42 11.15
N VAL A 46 -9.49 1.16 10.94
CA VAL A 46 -10.49 2.18 10.58
C VAL A 46 -10.63 3.26 11.66
N GLU A 47 -10.71 2.85 12.94
CA GLU A 47 -10.80 3.78 14.08
C GLU A 47 -9.54 4.61 14.28
N SER A 48 -8.41 4.20 13.72
CA SER A 48 -7.14 4.93 13.86
C SER A 48 -7.04 6.20 13.03
N VAL A 49 -8.13 6.67 12.37
CA VAL A 49 -8.38 7.90 11.57
C VAL A 49 -7.16 8.63 10.98
N VAL A 50 -6.24 9.12 11.82
CA VAL A 50 -4.99 9.82 11.44
C VAL A 50 -3.93 8.87 10.87
N SER A 51 -4.08 7.55 11.03
CA SER A 51 -3.04 6.54 10.80
C SER A 51 -3.52 5.34 9.98
N VAL A 52 -4.64 5.43 9.25
CA VAL A 52 -5.12 4.34 8.40
C VAL A 52 -4.07 3.90 7.35
N ILE A 53 -3.17 4.81 6.96
CA ILE A 53 -2.05 4.55 6.04
C ILE A 53 -1.04 3.52 6.64
N PHE A 54 -1.03 3.37 7.96
CA PHE A 54 -0.27 2.33 8.66
C PHE A 54 -1.03 1.01 8.82
N SER A 55 -2.21 0.85 8.20
CA SER A 55 -3.02 -0.37 8.22
C SER A 55 -2.24 -1.62 7.81
N LEU A 56 -1.25 -1.46 6.93
CA LEU A 56 -0.35 -2.52 6.48
C LEU A 56 0.55 -3.04 7.60
N ILE A 57 0.96 -2.20 8.57
CA ILE A 57 1.97 -2.57 9.56
C ILE A 57 1.36 -2.70 10.95
N ILE A 58 0.70 -1.67 11.47
CA ILE A 58 0.41 -1.60 12.91
C ILE A 58 -0.55 -2.71 13.36
N PRO A 59 -1.81 -2.81 12.87
CA PRO A 59 -2.73 -3.85 13.33
C PRO A 59 -2.27 -5.27 12.96
N PRO A 60 -1.84 -5.59 11.71
CA PRO A 60 -1.41 -6.94 11.34
C PRO A 60 -0.18 -7.42 12.10
N VAL A 61 0.84 -6.57 12.29
CA VAL A 61 2.07 -6.95 13.00
C VAL A 61 1.81 -7.08 14.51
N SER A 62 1.00 -6.19 15.08
CA SER A 62 0.61 -6.29 16.50
C SER A 62 -0.21 -7.56 16.77
N ALA A 63 -1.18 -7.87 15.91
CA ALA A 63 -1.96 -9.11 16.00
C ALA A 63 -1.06 -10.35 15.82
N LEU A 64 -0.14 -10.33 14.84
CA LEU A 64 0.85 -11.39 14.67
C LEU A 64 1.72 -11.57 15.92
N MET A 65 2.20 -10.46 16.51
CA MET A 65 3.02 -10.49 17.72
C MET A 65 2.24 -11.09 18.89
N ALA A 66 0.97 -10.70 19.06
CA ALA A 66 0.09 -11.26 20.10
C ALA A 66 -0.14 -12.77 19.88
N VAL A 67 -0.46 -13.20 18.66
CA VAL A 67 -0.65 -14.62 18.32
C VAL A 67 0.63 -15.43 18.53
N ALA A 68 1.79 -14.89 18.14
CA ALA A 68 3.07 -15.53 18.33
C ALA A 68 3.42 -15.67 19.83
N LEU A 69 3.14 -14.64 20.64
CA LEU A 69 3.31 -14.68 22.10
C LEU A 69 2.38 -15.72 22.75
N LEU A 70 1.10 -15.72 22.39
CA LEU A 70 0.13 -16.73 22.86
C LEU A 70 0.53 -18.15 22.46
N ASN A 71 1.07 -18.34 21.26
CA ASN A 71 1.59 -19.63 20.80
C ASN A 71 2.83 -20.07 21.60
N ALA A 72 3.70 -19.12 22.00
CA ALA A 72 4.86 -19.40 22.85
C ALA A 72 4.44 -19.76 24.29
N ILE A 73 3.48 -19.04 24.87
CA ILE A 73 2.89 -19.36 26.17
C ILE A 73 2.19 -20.73 26.12
N GLY A 74 1.43 -20.99 25.07
CA GLY A 74 0.77 -22.28 24.84
C GLY A 74 1.78 -23.44 24.76
N ARG A 75 2.95 -23.22 24.14
CA ARG A 75 4.04 -24.21 24.18
C ARG A 75 4.58 -24.42 25.59
N TRP A 76 4.76 -23.36 26.38
CA TRP A 76 5.23 -23.49 27.76
C TRP A 76 4.26 -24.34 28.60
N LEU A 77 2.94 -24.19 28.39
CA LEU A 77 1.91 -24.95 29.08
C LEU A 77 1.74 -26.40 28.57
N THR A 78 1.81 -26.62 27.25
CA THR A 78 1.43 -27.90 26.62
C THR A 78 2.61 -28.70 26.06
N GLY A 79 3.83 -28.14 26.09
CA GLY A 79 5.04 -28.74 25.54
C GLY A 79 5.12 -28.76 23.99
N ARG A 80 4.06 -28.36 23.27
CA ARG A 80 3.98 -28.45 21.81
C ARG A 80 3.66 -27.11 21.17
N TRP A 81 4.22 -26.86 19.98
CA TRP A 81 3.85 -25.70 19.17
C TRP A 81 2.50 -25.95 18.49
N PHE A 82 1.51 -25.10 18.76
CA PHE A 82 0.23 -25.15 18.08
C PHE A 82 0.35 -24.64 16.64
N LEU A 83 0.96 -23.47 16.45
CA LEU A 83 1.26 -22.87 15.14
C LEU A 83 2.76 -22.97 14.82
N ARG A 84 3.09 -23.35 13.59
CA ARG A 84 4.47 -23.36 13.05
C ARG A 84 4.74 -22.11 12.21
N THR A 85 5.99 -21.90 11.80
CA THR A 85 6.38 -20.77 10.94
C THR A 85 5.51 -20.60 9.70
N PRO A 86 5.19 -21.65 8.91
CA PRO A 86 4.31 -21.48 7.74
C PRO A 86 2.88 -21.05 8.11
N ASP A 87 2.38 -21.48 9.26
CA ASP A 87 1.04 -21.09 9.75
C ASP A 87 1.00 -19.59 10.06
N LEU A 88 2.04 -19.08 10.73
CA LEU A 88 2.15 -17.66 11.09
C LEU A 88 2.35 -16.78 9.85
N VAL A 89 3.08 -17.25 8.84
CA VAL A 89 3.25 -16.53 7.56
C VAL A 89 1.93 -16.42 6.79
N VAL A 90 1.14 -17.50 6.74
CA VAL A 90 -0.18 -17.47 6.09
C VAL A 90 -1.13 -16.54 6.85
N LEU A 91 -1.18 -16.66 8.17
CA LEU A 91 -1.98 -15.79 9.02
C LEU A 91 -1.59 -14.32 8.82
N PHE A 92 -0.29 -14.01 8.83
CA PHE A 92 0.19 -12.65 8.60
C PHE A 92 -0.21 -12.14 7.22
N THR A 93 -0.07 -12.95 6.17
CA THR A 93 -0.48 -12.58 4.81
C THR A 93 -1.97 -12.24 4.74
N VAL A 94 -2.83 -13.06 5.36
CA VAL A 94 -4.29 -12.81 5.41
C VAL A 94 -4.60 -11.50 6.13
N LEU A 95 -4.00 -11.27 7.31
CA LEU A 95 -4.22 -10.04 8.07
C LEU A 95 -3.67 -8.81 7.34
N PHE A 96 -2.49 -8.91 6.76
CA PHE A 96 -1.81 -7.83 6.06
C PHE A 96 -2.61 -7.35 4.84
N VAL A 97 -2.98 -8.27 3.95
CA VAL A 97 -3.74 -7.95 2.73
C VAL A 97 -5.17 -7.56 3.08
N GLY A 98 -5.82 -8.33 3.96
CA GLY A 98 -7.20 -8.11 4.36
C GLY A 98 -7.41 -6.76 5.04
N THR A 99 -6.58 -6.42 6.03
CA THR A 99 -6.68 -5.14 6.76
C THR A 99 -6.44 -3.96 5.82
N ALA A 100 -5.46 -4.03 4.92
CA ALA A 100 -5.18 -2.94 3.99
C ALA A 100 -6.34 -2.69 3.02
N MET A 101 -6.92 -3.75 2.45
CA MET A 101 -8.07 -3.63 1.54
C MET A 101 -9.33 -3.16 2.28
N SER A 102 -9.62 -3.73 3.45
CA SER A 102 -10.86 -3.44 4.18
C SER A 102 -10.83 -2.13 4.96
N ALA A 103 -9.65 -1.64 5.35
CA ALA A 103 -9.52 -0.39 6.09
C ALA A 103 -9.04 0.75 5.20
N GLU A 104 -7.81 0.73 4.70
CA GLU A 104 -7.22 1.89 4.02
C GLU A 104 -7.94 2.23 2.71
N TRP A 105 -8.21 1.22 1.87
CA TRP A 105 -8.87 1.46 0.59
C TRP A 105 -10.34 1.85 0.78
N MET A 106 -11.04 1.19 1.72
CA MET A 106 -12.44 1.50 1.98
C MET A 106 -12.64 2.80 2.77
N ALA A 107 -11.70 3.22 3.62
CA ALA A 107 -11.85 4.45 4.41
C ALA A 107 -12.05 5.70 3.54
N VAL A 108 -11.47 5.71 2.34
CA VAL A 108 -11.65 6.81 1.37
C VAL A 108 -13.02 6.76 0.69
N VAL A 109 -13.55 5.56 0.44
CA VAL A 109 -14.72 5.37 -0.42
C VAL A 109 -16.02 5.17 0.36
N ALA A 110 -15.99 4.46 1.49
CA ALA A 110 -17.16 4.15 2.30
C ALA A 110 -17.95 5.41 2.75
N PRO A 111 -17.31 6.54 3.09
CA PRO A 111 -18.05 7.78 3.34
C PRO A 111 -18.84 8.27 2.12
N LEU A 112 -18.32 8.06 0.92
CA LEU A 112 -18.97 8.50 -0.32
C LEU A 112 -20.21 7.67 -0.67
N TRP A 113 -20.28 6.40 -0.24
CA TRP A 113 -21.40 5.51 -0.59
C TRP A 113 -22.76 6.07 -0.23
N HIS A 114 -22.86 6.68 0.96
CA HIS A 114 -24.09 7.25 1.48
C HIS A 114 -24.15 8.78 1.35
N ALA A 115 -23.00 9.47 1.33
CA ALA A 115 -22.95 10.92 1.31
C ALA A 115 -23.71 11.50 0.11
N PHE A 116 -23.64 10.85 -1.07
CA PHE A 116 -24.31 11.40 -2.25
C PHE A 116 -25.82 11.56 -2.07
N GLY A 117 -26.47 10.56 -1.47
CA GLY A 117 -27.90 10.53 -1.20
C GLY A 117 -28.31 11.20 0.11
N ALA A 118 -27.49 11.08 1.15
CA ALA A 118 -27.73 11.72 2.46
C ALA A 118 -27.81 13.25 2.36
N TYR A 119 -27.02 13.84 1.46
CA TYR A 119 -26.96 15.29 1.25
C TYR A 119 -27.67 15.77 -0.02
N ALA A 120 -28.49 14.91 -0.65
CA ALA A 120 -29.17 15.21 -1.91
C ALA A 120 -30.04 16.48 -1.86
N ASP A 121 -30.73 16.73 -0.73
CA ASP A 121 -31.67 17.84 -0.61
C ASP A 121 -31.05 19.12 -0.03
N GLN A 122 -29.76 19.12 0.34
CA GLN A 122 -29.10 20.31 0.91
C GLN A 122 -28.85 21.42 -0.11
N ASN A 123 -28.67 21.07 -1.39
CA ASN A 123 -28.34 22.05 -2.43
C ASN A 123 -28.98 21.68 -3.78
N ASN A 124 -29.80 22.58 -4.31
CA ASN A 124 -30.49 22.38 -5.59
C ASN A 124 -29.49 22.21 -6.76
N ALA A 125 -28.40 22.97 -6.78
CA ALA A 125 -27.39 22.86 -7.84
C ALA A 125 -26.71 21.48 -7.82
N TYR A 126 -26.46 20.93 -6.63
CA TYR A 126 -25.90 19.59 -6.46
C TYR A 126 -26.88 18.51 -6.96
N LYS A 127 -28.15 18.62 -6.56
CA LYS A 127 -29.22 17.72 -7.00
C LYS A 127 -29.41 17.70 -8.52
N THR A 128 -29.26 18.85 -9.18
CA THR A 128 -29.43 18.96 -10.63
C THR A 128 -28.17 18.66 -11.44
N ARG A 129 -26.97 18.97 -10.92
CA ARG A 129 -25.72 18.89 -11.71
C ARG A 129 -24.86 17.67 -11.39
N VAL A 130 -24.90 17.16 -10.16
CA VAL A 130 -24.02 16.07 -9.73
C VAL A 130 -24.78 14.74 -9.67
N LEU A 131 -25.88 14.71 -8.91
CA LEU A 131 -26.63 13.49 -8.61
C LEU A 131 -27.11 12.68 -9.84
N PRO A 132 -27.49 13.29 -10.98
CA PRO A 132 -27.87 12.55 -12.18
C PRO A 132 -26.73 11.73 -12.76
N HIS A 133 -25.49 12.20 -12.64
CA HIS A 133 -24.27 11.58 -13.19
C HIS A 133 -23.61 10.57 -12.24
N VAL A 134 -24.16 10.36 -11.05
CA VAL A 134 -23.66 9.35 -10.09
C VAL A 134 -24.17 7.97 -10.49
N ALA A 135 -23.36 6.91 -10.37
CA ALA A 135 -23.83 5.54 -10.59
C ALA A 135 -24.71 5.07 -9.41
N ASP A 136 -25.95 4.65 -9.72
CA ASP A 136 -26.94 4.15 -8.76
C ASP A 136 -26.57 2.78 -8.15
N TRP A 137 -25.77 1.98 -8.84
CA TRP A 137 -25.31 0.68 -8.35
C TRP A 137 -24.04 0.75 -7.48
N LEU A 138 -23.33 1.88 -7.44
CA LEU A 138 -22.15 2.11 -6.59
C LEU A 138 -22.40 3.07 -5.42
N PHE A 139 -23.47 3.87 -5.50
CA PHE A 139 -23.77 4.91 -4.51
C PHE A 139 -25.28 5.05 -4.29
N PHE A 140 -25.66 5.44 -3.09
CA PHE A 140 -27.03 5.83 -2.80
C PHE A 140 -27.30 7.24 -3.35
N LYS A 141 -28.42 7.38 -4.10
CA LYS A 141 -28.90 8.68 -4.61
C LYS A 141 -29.96 9.33 -3.73
N SER A 142 -30.61 8.58 -2.83
CA SER A 142 -31.65 9.11 -1.94
C SER A 142 -31.33 8.82 -0.48
N GLY A 143 -31.71 9.76 0.39
CA GLY A 143 -31.52 9.65 1.84
C GLY A 143 -32.59 8.85 2.57
N GLU A 144 -33.70 8.49 1.91
CA GLU A 144 -34.86 7.84 2.54
C GLU A 144 -34.49 6.53 3.25
N ASN A 145 -33.70 5.68 2.59
CA ASN A 145 -33.22 4.42 3.15
C ASN A 145 -31.99 4.55 4.07
N LEU A 146 -31.49 5.78 4.27
CA LEU A 146 -30.27 6.08 5.00
C LEU A 146 -30.53 6.82 6.32
N GLN A 147 -31.77 7.18 6.64
CA GLN A 147 -32.06 7.95 7.87
C GLN A 147 -31.60 7.23 9.13
N ASP A 148 -31.85 5.92 9.24
CA ASP A 148 -31.40 5.11 10.38
C ASP A 148 -29.86 5.07 10.49
N TYR A 149 -29.17 5.10 9.36
CA TYR A 149 -27.70 5.14 9.32
C TYR A 149 -27.16 6.50 9.74
N ILE A 150 -27.81 7.59 9.33
CA ILE A 150 -27.42 8.96 9.63
C ILE A 150 -27.71 9.31 11.10
N GLN A 151 -28.89 8.93 11.61
CA GLN A 151 -29.31 9.22 12.98
C GLN A 151 -28.59 8.34 14.01
N GLY A 152 -28.18 7.13 13.61
CA GLY A 152 -27.53 6.18 14.50
C GLY A 152 -28.47 5.63 15.58
N GLY A 153 -27.89 5.06 16.65
CA GLY A 153 -28.67 4.55 17.80
C GLY A 153 -29.16 3.09 17.68
N HIS A 154 -28.81 2.41 16.58
CA HIS A 154 -29.19 1.00 16.38
C HIS A 154 -28.04 0.04 16.71
N GLY A 155 -28.36 -1.07 17.39
CA GLY A 155 -27.38 -2.12 17.72
C GLY A 155 -26.97 -2.97 16.51
N MET A 156 -25.88 -3.75 16.65
CA MET A 156 -25.34 -4.61 15.58
C MET A 156 -26.35 -5.55 14.90
N PRO A 157 -27.30 -6.20 15.60
CA PRO A 157 -28.29 -7.06 14.94
C PRO A 157 -29.16 -6.33 13.91
N TYR A 158 -29.48 -5.05 14.16
CA TYR A 158 -30.23 -4.21 13.23
C TYR A 158 -29.41 -3.93 11.96
N VAL A 159 -28.14 -3.56 12.15
CA VAL A 159 -27.20 -3.30 11.05
C VAL A 159 -27.04 -4.53 10.15
N LEU A 160 -26.91 -5.71 10.76
CA LEU A 160 -26.85 -6.98 10.03
C LEU A 160 -28.15 -7.29 9.28
N GLY A 161 -29.31 -6.87 9.80
CA GLY A 161 -30.59 -6.99 9.09
C GLY A 161 -30.69 -6.11 7.84
N LYS A 162 -29.95 -5.00 7.79
CA LYS A 162 -29.90 -4.09 6.64
C LYS A 162 -28.81 -4.46 5.63
N LEU A 163 -28.02 -5.51 5.85
CA LEU A 163 -26.96 -5.94 4.92
C LEU A 163 -27.43 -6.09 3.46
N PRO A 164 -28.64 -6.65 3.16
CA PRO A 164 -29.14 -6.76 1.80
C PRO A 164 -29.27 -5.43 1.06
N LEU A 165 -29.54 -4.33 1.77
CA LEU A 165 -29.61 -2.98 1.19
C LEU A 165 -28.24 -2.52 0.67
N TRP A 166 -27.16 -2.86 1.38
CA TRP A 166 -25.81 -2.43 1.06
C TRP A 166 -25.08 -3.40 0.14
N LEU A 167 -25.53 -4.65 0.06
CA LEU A 167 -24.87 -5.74 -0.67
C LEU A 167 -24.58 -5.40 -2.15
N PRO A 168 -25.48 -4.78 -2.93
CA PRO A 168 -25.18 -4.43 -4.32
C PRO A 168 -24.01 -3.45 -4.45
N ILE A 169 -23.99 -2.41 -3.61
CA ILE A 169 -22.91 -1.42 -3.55
C ILE A 169 -21.60 -2.09 -3.14
N PHE A 170 -21.64 -2.94 -2.10
CA PHE A 170 -20.48 -3.72 -1.67
C PHE A 170 -19.91 -4.57 -2.80
N LEU A 171 -20.75 -5.28 -3.56
CA LEU A 171 -20.32 -6.12 -4.67
C LEU A 171 -19.71 -5.29 -5.80
N GLY A 172 -20.26 -4.11 -6.09
CA GLY A 172 -19.70 -3.21 -7.10
C GLY A 172 -18.29 -2.73 -6.76
N TRP A 173 -18.08 -2.25 -5.53
CA TRP A 173 -16.76 -1.84 -5.05
C TRP A 173 -15.80 -3.01 -4.87
N MET A 174 -16.29 -4.17 -4.44
CA MET A 174 -15.50 -5.40 -4.38
C MET A 174 -15.05 -5.84 -5.77
N GLY A 175 -15.89 -5.69 -6.79
CA GLY A 175 -15.53 -5.92 -8.19
C GLY A 175 -14.41 -4.98 -8.65
N LEU A 176 -14.51 -3.68 -8.35
CA LEU A 176 -13.51 -2.69 -8.74
C LEU A 176 -12.17 -2.94 -8.05
N PHE A 177 -12.15 -2.96 -6.71
CA PHE A 177 -10.92 -3.12 -5.94
C PHE A 177 -10.36 -4.54 -6.03
N GLY A 178 -11.22 -5.55 -6.11
CA GLY A 178 -10.81 -6.93 -6.34
C GLY A 178 -10.15 -7.10 -7.70
N SER A 179 -10.67 -6.47 -8.76
CA SER A 179 -10.03 -6.49 -10.08
C SER A 179 -8.69 -5.76 -10.07
N ALA A 180 -8.60 -4.59 -9.41
CA ALA A 180 -7.33 -3.86 -9.26
C ALA A 180 -6.29 -4.67 -8.48
N ALA A 181 -6.69 -5.26 -7.35
CA ALA A 181 -5.82 -6.13 -6.55
C ALA A 181 -5.37 -7.35 -7.34
N MET A 182 -6.27 -7.99 -8.10
CA MET A 182 -5.93 -9.12 -8.96
C MET A 182 -4.93 -8.73 -10.05
N ALA A 183 -5.13 -7.59 -10.73
CA ALA A 183 -4.19 -7.10 -11.73
C ALA A 183 -2.79 -6.87 -11.13
N MET A 184 -2.72 -6.23 -9.95
CA MET A 184 -1.45 -6.02 -9.23
C MET A 184 -0.81 -7.34 -8.79
N LEU A 185 -1.59 -8.32 -8.31
CA LEU A 185 -1.11 -9.65 -7.97
C LEU A 185 -0.57 -10.40 -9.19
N CYS A 186 -1.24 -10.30 -10.35
CA CYS A 186 -0.77 -10.86 -11.61
C CYS A 186 0.55 -10.22 -12.06
N ILE A 187 0.69 -8.90 -11.96
CA ILE A 187 1.95 -8.20 -12.25
C ILE A 187 3.05 -8.66 -11.29
N ASN A 188 2.76 -8.76 -9.98
CA ASN A 188 3.71 -9.26 -9.00
C ASN A 188 4.12 -10.70 -9.27
N ALA A 189 3.19 -11.57 -9.68
CA ALA A 189 3.48 -12.95 -10.05
C ALA A 189 4.42 -13.03 -11.26
N LEU A 190 4.16 -12.21 -12.29
CA LEU A 190 5.03 -12.10 -13.47
C LEU A 190 6.41 -11.56 -13.10
N MET A 191 6.50 -10.50 -12.29
CA MET A 191 7.76 -9.84 -11.94
C MET A 191 8.53 -10.51 -10.78
N ARG A 192 7.93 -11.51 -10.13
CA ARG A 192 8.49 -12.18 -8.94
C ARG A 192 9.92 -12.65 -9.16
N ARG A 193 10.22 -13.33 -10.28
CA ARG A 193 11.56 -13.88 -10.56
C ARG A 193 12.58 -12.76 -10.69
N LEU A 194 12.24 -11.70 -11.44
CA LEU A 194 13.09 -10.54 -11.61
C LEU A 194 13.39 -9.87 -10.26
N TRP A 195 12.38 -9.53 -9.47
CA TRP A 195 12.59 -8.78 -8.24
C TRP A 195 13.23 -9.61 -7.12
N THR A 196 12.88 -10.89 -6.98
CA THR A 196 13.38 -11.72 -5.87
C THR A 196 14.71 -12.40 -6.17
N GLN A 197 14.93 -12.89 -7.40
CA GLN A 197 16.11 -13.71 -7.71
C GLN A 197 17.19 -12.92 -8.45
N GLN A 198 16.81 -12.09 -9.43
CA GLN A 198 17.76 -11.34 -10.26
C GLN A 198 18.17 -10.02 -9.59
N GLU A 199 17.21 -9.18 -9.23
CA GLU A 199 17.46 -7.89 -8.56
C GLU A 199 17.67 -8.02 -7.05
N ARG A 200 17.22 -9.14 -6.44
CA ARG A 200 17.35 -9.45 -5.00
C ARG A 200 16.98 -8.26 -4.10
N LEU A 201 15.76 -7.75 -4.28
CA LEU A 201 15.26 -6.64 -3.45
C LEU A 201 15.33 -7.01 -1.95
N ALA A 202 15.65 -6.03 -1.10
CA ALA A 202 15.97 -6.26 0.31
C ALA A 202 14.75 -6.50 1.23
N PHE A 203 13.55 -6.09 0.80
CA PHE A 203 12.29 -6.15 1.55
C PHE A 203 12.39 -5.76 3.05
N PRO A 204 12.90 -4.57 3.42
CA PRO A 204 13.17 -4.23 4.82
C PRO A 204 11.93 -4.29 5.74
N ILE A 205 10.75 -3.88 5.25
CA ILE A 205 9.49 -3.92 6.02
C ILE A 205 9.10 -5.35 6.42
N LEU A 206 9.45 -6.36 5.62
CA LEU A 206 9.08 -7.76 5.91
C LEU A 206 10.00 -8.39 6.96
N GLN A 207 11.16 -7.82 7.27
CA GLN A 207 12.13 -8.44 8.16
C GLN A 207 11.57 -8.67 9.57
N VAL A 208 10.93 -7.65 10.16
CA VAL A 208 10.36 -7.78 11.51
C VAL A 208 9.20 -8.78 11.55
N PRO A 209 8.17 -8.70 10.68
CA PRO A 209 7.11 -9.71 10.63
C PRO A 209 7.64 -11.13 10.40
N MET A 210 8.62 -11.29 9.52
CA MET A 210 9.20 -12.60 9.23
C MET A 210 9.96 -13.19 10.42
N LEU A 211 10.61 -12.36 11.24
CA LEU A 211 11.23 -12.79 12.49
C LEU A 211 10.19 -13.16 13.56
N LEU A 212 9.06 -12.43 13.63
CA LEU A 212 7.95 -12.75 14.54
C LEU A 212 7.26 -14.07 14.15
N CYS A 213 7.19 -14.39 12.86
CA CYS A 213 6.70 -15.67 12.36
C CYS A 213 7.57 -16.86 12.76
N GLN A 214 8.81 -16.64 13.23
CA GLN A 214 9.72 -17.70 13.66
C GLN A 214 9.64 -17.86 15.19
N PRO A 215 8.90 -18.86 15.71
CA PRO A 215 8.67 -18.96 17.15
C PRO A 215 9.94 -19.35 17.94
N GLN A 216 10.96 -19.85 17.24
CA GLN A 216 12.25 -20.25 17.79
C GLN A 216 13.32 -19.16 17.67
N ALA A 217 13.01 -18.02 17.06
CA ALA A 217 13.99 -16.96 16.84
C ALA A 217 14.53 -16.41 18.16
N LEU A 218 15.84 -16.16 18.20
CA LEU A 218 16.53 -15.51 19.33
C LEU A 218 15.95 -14.13 19.66
N LEU A 219 15.27 -13.50 18.69
CA LEU A 219 14.60 -12.21 18.84
C LEU A 219 13.66 -12.18 20.06
N TRP A 220 12.90 -13.26 20.31
CA TRP A 220 11.97 -13.35 21.44
C TRP A 220 12.67 -13.34 22.82
N ARG A 221 13.95 -13.68 22.85
CA ARG A 221 14.79 -13.63 24.06
C ARG A 221 15.63 -12.35 24.15
N SER A 222 15.56 -11.49 23.15
CA SER A 222 16.38 -10.28 23.09
C SER A 222 15.88 -9.23 24.09
N LYS A 223 16.76 -8.85 25.02
CA LYS A 223 16.51 -7.72 25.94
C LYS A 223 16.28 -6.39 25.21
N TYR A 224 16.81 -6.24 24.00
CA TYR A 224 16.65 -5.03 23.20
C TYR A 224 15.24 -4.91 22.60
N LEU A 225 14.64 -6.03 22.17
CA LEU A 225 13.25 -6.05 21.70
C LEU A 225 12.31 -5.61 22.83
N TRP A 226 12.39 -6.31 23.97
CA TRP A 226 11.52 -6.05 25.11
C TRP A 226 11.79 -4.69 25.76
N GLY A 227 13.06 -4.25 25.81
CA GLY A 227 13.42 -2.91 26.26
C GLY A 227 12.80 -1.83 25.38
N GLY A 228 12.94 -1.93 24.05
CA GLY A 228 12.31 -1.01 23.12
C GLY A 228 10.79 -1.01 23.22
N PHE A 229 10.18 -2.19 23.32
CA PHE A 229 8.73 -2.34 23.51
C PHE A 229 8.24 -1.67 24.80
N VAL A 230 8.88 -1.94 25.94
CA VAL A 230 8.49 -1.37 27.24
C VAL A 230 8.65 0.14 27.25
N VAL A 231 9.75 0.67 26.70
CA VAL A 231 9.99 2.12 26.66
C VAL A 231 8.95 2.81 25.77
N MET A 232 8.69 2.30 24.57
CA MET A 232 7.67 2.88 23.69
C MET A 232 6.27 2.75 24.27
N ALA A 233 5.91 1.58 24.82
CA ALA A 233 4.63 1.37 25.47
C ALA A 233 4.43 2.31 26.68
N ALA A 234 5.46 2.56 27.48
CA ALA A 234 5.39 3.51 28.58
C ALA A 234 5.18 4.95 28.10
N ILE A 235 5.89 5.37 27.05
CA ILE A 235 5.73 6.70 26.44
C ILE A 235 4.32 6.87 25.86
N ASP A 236 3.84 5.88 25.09
CA ASP A 236 2.50 5.93 24.48
C ASP A 236 1.39 5.89 25.54
N THR A 237 1.57 5.10 26.61
CA THR A 237 0.64 5.07 27.74
C THR A 237 0.61 6.42 28.46
N LEU A 238 1.76 7.04 28.71
CA LEU A 238 1.83 8.37 29.32
C LEU A 238 1.15 9.43 28.44
N ASN A 239 1.36 9.36 27.12
CA ASN A 239 0.73 10.27 26.17
C ASN A 239 -0.79 10.04 26.07
N ALA A 240 -1.24 8.79 26.14
CA ALA A 240 -2.66 8.46 26.22
C ALA A 240 -3.27 8.96 27.54
N LEU A 241 -2.55 8.84 28.66
CA LEU A 241 -2.98 9.40 29.94
C LEU A 241 -3.04 10.93 29.90
N ASN A 242 -2.08 11.62 29.27
CA ASN A 242 -2.16 13.06 29.05
C ASN A 242 -3.42 13.47 28.26
N PHE A 243 -3.85 12.66 27.29
CA PHE A 243 -5.08 12.93 26.54
C PHE A 243 -6.33 12.94 27.44
N PHE A 244 -6.43 12.00 28.38
CA PHE A 244 -7.54 11.97 29.35
C PHE A 244 -7.34 12.94 30.52
N TYR A 245 -6.09 13.19 30.90
CA TYR A 245 -5.68 13.95 32.07
C TYR A 245 -4.60 14.98 31.68
N PRO A 246 -5.01 16.16 31.20
CA PRO A 246 -4.09 17.15 30.62
C PRO A 246 -2.98 17.65 31.55
N TRP A 247 -3.08 17.44 32.86
CA TRP A 247 -2.05 17.80 33.84
C TRP A 247 -0.81 16.89 33.81
N ILE A 248 -0.91 15.70 33.21
CA ILE A 248 0.24 14.81 33.04
C ILE A 248 1.06 15.32 31.86
N PRO A 249 2.34 15.70 32.02
CA PRO A 249 3.12 16.24 30.91
C PRO A 249 3.39 15.16 29.85
N PRO A 250 3.10 15.41 28.55
CA PRO A 250 3.35 14.44 27.50
C PRO A 250 4.82 14.41 27.10
N ILE A 251 5.30 13.25 26.66
CA ILE A 251 6.64 13.10 26.06
C ILE A 251 6.47 13.20 24.54
N LYS A 252 6.90 14.33 23.97
CA LYS A 252 6.84 14.60 22.52
C LYS A 252 7.90 13.79 21.78
N VAL A 253 7.50 12.71 21.12
CA VAL A 253 8.36 11.82 20.31
C VAL A 253 8.01 11.83 18.82
N ARG A 254 7.35 12.87 18.30
CA ARG A 254 6.95 12.94 16.89
C ARG A 254 7.37 14.24 16.25
N PHE A 255 6.72 15.33 16.60
CA PHE A 255 7.06 16.67 16.12
C PHE A 255 7.70 17.48 17.24
N LEU A 256 8.99 17.78 17.09
CA LEU A 256 9.80 18.51 18.06
C LEU A 256 9.75 20.02 17.82
N ALA A 257 9.87 20.43 16.55
CA ALA A 257 9.82 21.84 16.16
C ALA A 257 9.30 22.01 14.73
N ARG A 258 8.85 23.22 14.43
CA ARG A 258 8.41 23.66 13.10
C ARG A 258 9.30 24.81 12.65
N LEU A 259 10.33 24.51 11.85
CA LEU A 259 11.31 25.53 11.46
C LEU A 259 10.71 26.62 10.58
N ASN A 260 9.61 26.33 9.90
CA ASN A 260 8.89 27.31 9.08
C ASN A 260 8.35 28.51 9.87
N GLU A 261 8.13 28.38 11.18
CA GLU A 261 7.64 29.49 12.02
C GLU A 261 8.68 30.62 12.18
N TYR A 262 9.96 30.33 11.96
CA TYR A 262 11.06 31.30 12.01
C TYR A 262 11.25 32.06 10.69
N PHE A 263 10.65 31.59 9.58
CA PHE A 263 10.77 32.20 8.26
C PHE A 263 9.48 32.94 7.89
N GLN A 264 9.28 34.15 8.43
CA GLN A 264 8.04 34.92 8.20
C GLN A 264 8.16 36.02 7.14
N SER A 265 9.38 36.41 6.77
CA SER A 265 9.62 37.46 5.77
C SER A 265 9.67 36.88 4.33
N PRO A 266 9.03 37.52 3.33
CA PRO A 266 9.22 37.15 1.92
C PRO A 266 10.69 37.26 1.47
N PRO A 267 11.19 36.39 0.57
CA PRO A 267 10.50 35.23 -0.03
C PRO A 267 10.54 33.96 0.86
N TRP A 268 11.20 34.01 2.01
CA TRP A 268 11.40 32.86 2.91
C TRP A 268 10.12 32.34 3.56
N ASN A 269 9.07 33.15 3.65
CA ASN A 269 7.74 32.71 4.07
C ASN A 269 7.13 31.63 3.15
N GLN A 270 7.64 31.47 1.92
CA GLN A 270 7.18 30.46 0.97
C GLN A 270 7.95 29.12 1.06
N VAL A 271 8.88 28.98 2.01
CA VAL A 271 9.56 27.70 2.26
C VAL A 271 8.57 26.58 2.63
N GLY A 272 7.37 26.93 3.09
CA GLY A 272 6.35 25.95 3.48
C GLY A 272 6.76 25.10 4.68
N TRP A 273 6.08 23.98 4.90
CA TRP A 273 6.29 23.17 6.12
C TRP A 273 7.68 22.54 6.19
N ILE A 274 8.41 22.81 7.28
CA ILE A 274 9.67 22.13 7.65
C ILE A 274 9.50 21.53 9.05
N PRO A 275 9.03 20.28 9.16
CA PRO A 275 8.95 19.61 10.44
C PRO A 275 10.34 19.12 10.86
N VAL A 276 10.70 19.40 12.11
CA VAL A 276 11.74 18.66 12.82
C VAL A 276 11.01 17.64 13.67
N GLY A 277 11.09 16.38 13.27
CA GLY A 277 10.44 15.28 13.95
C GLY A 277 11.33 14.06 14.09
N LEU A 278 11.24 13.39 15.24
CA LEU A 278 11.99 12.18 15.53
C LEU A 278 11.00 11.03 15.74
N PHE A 279 10.60 10.35 14.68
CA PHE A 279 9.70 9.20 14.76
C PHE A 279 10.52 7.93 15.02
N PRO A 280 10.46 7.31 16.22
CA PRO A 280 11.39 6.23 16.58
C PRO A 280 11.38 5.05 15.62
N TYR A 281 10.19 4.64 15.14
CA TYR A 281 10.07 3.55 14.18
C TYR A 281 10.62 3.91 12.78
N MET A 282 10.44 5.17 12.32
CA MET A 282 11.03 5.61 11.04
C MET A 282 12.54 5.72 11.16
N THR A 283 13.06 6.19 12.30
CA THR A 283 14.50 6.24 12.57
C THR A 283 15.10 4.84 12.54
N ALA A 284 14.42 3.84 13.12
CA ALA A 284 14.85 2.45 13.06
C ALA A 284 14.85 1.89 11.62
N ILE A 285 13.82 2.18 10.82
CA ILE A 285 13.78 1.80 9.39
C ILE A 285 14.90 2.50 8.61
N GLY A 286 15.18 3.77 8.92
CA GLY A 286 16.22 4.57 8.29
C GLY A 286 17.63 3.96 8.39
N VAL A 287 17.92 3.18 9.45
CA VAL A 287 19.19 2.45 9.60
C VAL A 287 19.38 1.38 8.52
N PHE A 288 18.29 0.86 7.94
CA PHE A 288 18.35 -0.14 6.86
C PHE A 288 18.39 0.47 5.46
N VAL A 289 18.25 1.79 5.34
CA VAL A 289 18.23 2.49 4.06
C VAL A 289 19.66 2.78 3.59
N PRO A 290 20.02 2.56 2.31
CA PRO A 290 21.33 2.91 1.79
C PRO A 290 21.70 4.38 1.98
N ASN A 291 22.96 4.66 2.33
CA ASN A 291 23.44 6.02 2.61
C ASN A 291 23.22 6.99 1.44
N ASP A 292 23.44 6.55 0.20
CA ASP A 292 23.26 7.39 -0.99
C ASP A 292 21.82 7.86 -1.16
N LEU A 293 20.86 7.03 -0.74
CA LEU A 293 19.46 7.37 -0.79
C LEU A 293 19.09 8.34 0.35
N LEU A 294 19.57 8.10 1.57
CA LEU A 294 19.36 9.03 2.69
C LEU A 294 19.90 10.42 2.35
N PHE A 295 21.10 10.47 1.77
CA PHE A 295 21.68 11.72 1.27
C PHE A 295 20.80 12.36 0.19
N SER A 296 20.34 11.58 -0.79
CA SER A 296 19.45 12.06 -1.85
C SER A 296 18.15 12.63 -1.28
N CYS A 297 17.50 11.96 -0.32
CA CYS A 297 16.29 12.44 0.32
C CYS A 297 16.49 13.81 0.99
N ILE A 298 17.59 13.99 1.72
CA ILE A 298 17.91 15.25 2.39
C ILE A 298 18.24 16.34 1.36
N LEU A 299 19.11 16.05 0.39
CA LEU A 299 19.53 16.99 -0.64
C LEU A 299 18.32 17.46 -1.46
N PHE A 300 17.55 16.54 -2.03
CA PHE A 300 16.40 16.89 -2.87
C PHE A 300 15.27 17.54 -2.07
N TYR A 301 15.13 17.24 -0.78
CA TYR A 301 14.25 18.00 0.10
C TYR A 301 14.63 19.48 0.15
N PHE A 302 15.91 19.80 0.37
CA PHE A 302 16.37 21.20 0.41
C PHE A 302 16.40 21.86 -0.97
N VAL A 303 16.74 21.14 -2.04
CA VAL A 303 16.62 21.64 -3.42
C VAL A 303 15.18 22.05 -3.69
N ARG A 304 14.22 21.20 -3.32
CA ARG A 304 12.79 21.49 -3.44
C ARG A 304 12.41 22.77 -2.67
N LYS A 305 12.87 22.93 -1.42
CA LYS A 305 12.65 24.17 -0.65
C LYS A 305 13.28 25.38 -1.33
N GLY A 306 14.48 25.23 -1.90
CA GLY A 306 15.15 26.27 -2.68
C GLY A 306 14.33 26.70 -3.90
N MET A 307 13.75 25.75 -4.64
CA MET A 307 12.85 26.06 -5.76
C MET A 307 11.64 26.88 -5.31
N GLN A 308 11.04 26.58 -4.16
CA GLN A 308 9.97 27.40 -3.59
C GLN A 308 10.44 28.82 -3.29
N VAL A 309 11.58 29.00 -2.64
CA VAL A 309 12.08 30.35 -2.34
C VAL A 309 12.40 31.14 -3.62
N ILE A 310 13.04 30.50 -4.61
CA ILE A 310 13.41 31.12 -5.89
C ILE A 310 12.16 31.56 -6.66
N THR A 311 11.19 30.65 -6.82
CA THR A 311 9.95 30.94 -7.53
C THR A 311 9.15 32.05 -6.84
N ALA A 312 9.18 32.11 -5.51
CA ALA A 312 8.56 33.20 -4.75
C ALA A 312 9.30 34.52 -4.93
N ALA A 313 10.64 34.49 -4.98
CA ALA A 313 11.46 35.67 -5.26
C ALA A 313 11.23 36.22 -6.69
N MET A 314 10.86 35.36 -7.64
CA MET A 314 10.47 35.75 -8.99
C MET A 314 9.04 36.33 -9.07
N GLY A 315 8.31 36.38 -7.96
CA GLY A 315 6.95 36.95 -7.90
C GLY A 315 5.84 35.98 -8.33
N TYR A 316 6.13 34.70 -8.52
CA TYR A 316 5.09 33.70 -8.77
C TYR A 316 4.36 33.33 -7.48
N GLU A 317 3.03 33.41 -7.51
CA GLU A 317 2.19 32.86 -6.44
C GLU A 317 2.34 31.34 -6.37
N GLN A 318 2.54 30.84 -5.16
CA GLN A 318 2.75 29.41 -4.92
C GLN A 318 1.58 28.77 -4.22
N GLY A 319 1.31 27.54 -4.63
CA GLY A 319 0.43 26.63 -3.91
C GLY A 319 1.12 25.97 -2.73
N VAL A 320 0.32 25.62 -1.74
CA VAL A 320 0.73 24.62 -0.75
C VAL A 320 0.72 23.26 -1.44
N PHE A 321 1.86 22.57 -1.43
CA PHE A 321 1.92 21.19 -1.90
C PHE A 321 1.10 20.28 -0.99
N GLY A 322 0.01 19.74 -1.53
CA GLY A 322 -0.89 18.82 -0.83
C GLY A 322 -2.00 18.24 -1.71
N GLY A 323 -1.87 18.38 -3.04
CA GLY A 323 -2.66 17.72 -4.09
C GLY A 323 -4.19 17.64 -3.93
N GLY A 324 -4.80 18.61 -3.24
CA GLY A 324 -6.25 18.83 -3.27
C GLY A 324 -6.71 19.85 -4.32
N TYR A 325 -5.78 20.55 -4.97
CA TYR A 325 -6.10 21.62 -5.91
C TYR A 325 -5.90 21.16 -7.35
N LEU A 326 -6.93 21.35 -8.17
CA LEU A 326 -6.96 21.03 -9.60
C LEU A 326 -6.10 21.97 -10.46
N VAL A 327 -5.42 22.94 -9.86
CA VAL A 327 -4.71 24.00 -10.58
C VAL A 327 -3.19 23.78 -10.43
N PRO A 328 -2.49 23.45 -11.52
CA PRO A 328 -1.02 23.43 -11.56
C PRO A 328 -0.45 24.78 -11.15
N GLN A 329 0.48 24.79 -10.20
CA GLN A 329 1.10 26.03 -9.70
C GLN A 329 2.62 25.90 -9.63
N PRO A 330 3.37 26.95 -10.00
CA PRO A 330 4.83 26.98 -9.85
C PRO A 330 5.25 26.63 -8.41
N PRO A 331 6.29 25.80 -8.22
CA PRO A 331 7.20 25.25 -9.24
C PRO A 331 6.74 23.91 -9.87
N TYR A 332 5.45 23.56 -9.85
CA TYR A 332 4.87 22.38 -10.51
C TYR A 332 5.38 21.04 -9.96
N PHE A 333 5.40 20.90 -8.63
CA PHE A 333 5.93 19.69 -7.99
C PHE A 333 5.11 18.44 -8.29
N SER A 334 3.80 18.55 -8.47
CA SER A 334 2.93 17.40 -8.80
C SER A 334 3.29 16.86 -10.19
N GLU A 335 3.47 17.76 -11.16
CA GLU A 335 3.83 17.46 -12.55
C GLU A 335 5.27 16.93 -12.64
N GLN A 336 6.22 17.55 -11.93
CA GLN A 336 7.59 17.04 -11.82
C GLN A 336 7.62 15.62 -11.24
N SER A 337 6.82 15.37 -10.20
CA SER A 337 6.74 14.06 -9.57
C SER A 337 6.16 13.03 -10.54
N TRP A 338 5.09 13.36 -11.28
CA TRP A 338 4.56 12.50 -12.35
C TRP A 338 5.59 12.22 -13.45
N GLY A 339 6.32 13.25 -13.89
CA GLY A 339 7.41 13.09 -14.86
C GLY A 339 8.50 12.14 -14.35
N ALA A 340 8.89 12.26 -13.08
CA ALA A 340 9.84 11.35 -12.44
C ALA A 340 9.29 9.91 -12.35
N PHE A 341 8.01 9.73 -11.99
CA PHE A 341 7.37 8.40 -11.94
C PHE A 341 7.33 7.72 -13.30
N LEU A 342 6.90 8.43 -14.33
CA LEU A 342 6.86 7.91 -15.69
C LEU A 342 8.28 7.62 -16.21
N GLY A 343 9.24 8.51 -15.93
CA GLY A 343 10.65 8.28 -16.26
C GLY A 343 11.22 7.04 -15.59
N LEU A 344 10.95 6.83 -14.30
CA LEU A 344 11.34 5.61 -13.57
C LEU A 344 10.64 4.37 -14.14
N PHE A 345 9.35 4.45 -14.45
CA PHE A 345 8.60 3.34 -15.04
C PHE A 345 9.17 2.92 -16.39
N VAL A 346 9.37 3.88 -17.30
CA VAL A 346 9.97 3.62 -18.61
C VAL A 346 11.38 3.05 -18.46
N SER A 347 12.18 3.58 -17.52
CA SER A 347 13.54 3.10 -17.26
C SER A 347 13.56 1.65 -16.76
N VAL A 348 12.65 1.29 -15.85
CA VAL A 348 12.51 -0.08 -15.33
C VAL A 348 12.05 -1.04 -16.44
N VAL A 349 11.04 -0.65 -17.21
CA VAL A 349 10.56 -1.46 -18.36
C VAL A 349 11.67 -1.64 -19.39
N TRP A 350 12.43 -0.59 -19.69
CA TRP A 350 13.53 -0.62 -20.63
C TRP A 350 14.70 -1.49 -20.16
N ALA A 351 15.10 -1.37 -18.89
CA ALA A 351 16.12 -2.22 -18.29
C ALA A 351 15.70 -3.70 -18.25
N SER A 352 14.42 -3.97 -17.99
CA SER A 352 13.87 -5.33 -17.89
C SER A 352 13.49 -5.94 -19.24
N ARG A 353 13.74 -5.28 -20.38
CA ARG A 353 13.34 -5.75 -21.73
C ARG A 353 13.80 -7.17 -22.08
N GLY A 354 14.96 -7.61 -21.58
CA GLY A 354 15.46 -8.97 -21.80
C GLY A 354 14.57 -9.99 -21.08
N TYR A 355 14.33 -9.75 -19.80
CA TYR A 355 13.44 -10.55 -18.97
C TYR A 355 11.99 -10.56 -19.47
N LEU A 356 11.47 -9.43 -19.96
CA LEU A 356 10.12 -9.37 -20.53
C LEU A 356 9.98 -10.24 -21.79
N LYS A 357 11.05 -10.39 -22.59
CA LYS A 357 11.06 -11.32 -23.73
C LYS A 357 11.02 -12.77 -23.28
N GLU A 358 11.76 -13.12 -22.22
CA GLU A 358 11.74 -14.46 -21.63
C GLU A 358 10.34 -14.80 -21.10
N ILE A 359 9.72 -13.91 -20.32
CA ILE A 359 8.34 -14.09 -19.85
C ILE A 359 7.38 -14.26 -21.02
N TRP A 360 7.52 -13.46 -22.08
CA TRP A 360 6.65 -13.57 -23.25
C TRP A 360 6.75 -14.94 -23.93
N GLN A 361 7.96 -15.53 -23.96
CA GLN A 361 8.14 -16.90 -24.43
C GLN A 361 7.47 -17.89 -23.48
N GLU A 362 7.63 -17.75 -22.16
CA GLU A 362 6.96 -18.60 -21.15
C GLU A 362 5.43 -18.52 -21.23
N ILE A 363 4.87 -17.35 -21.53
CA ILE A 363 3.42 -17.17 -21.75
C ILE A 363 2.96 -17.97 -22.97
N ARG A 364 3.75 -17.96 -24.05
CA ARG A 364 3.44 -18.68 -25.29
C ARG A 364 3.61 -20.19 -25.16
N THR A 365 4.70 -20.65 -24.56
CA THR A 365 5.00 -22.08 -24.41
C THR A 365 4.18 -22.71 -23.28
N GLY A 366 3.78 -21.93 -22.26
CA GLY A 366 3.07 -22.40 -21.09
C GLY A 366 3.92 -23.26 -20.14
N PHE A 367 5.21 -23.41 -20.43
CA PHE A 367 6.14 -24.24 -19.66
C PHE A 367 7.23 -23.35 -19.07
N ASN A 368 7.39 -23.41 -17.75
CA ASN A 368 8.47 -22.77 -17.03
C ASN A 368 9.10 -23.82 -16.09
N PRO A 369 10.32 -24.32 -16.39
CA PRO A 369 10.99 -25.33 -15.58
C PRO A 369 11.40 -24.81 -14.18
N ASP A 370 11.54 -23.50 -14.00
CA ASP A 370 11.96 -22.86 -12.74
C ASP A 370 10.78 -22.34 -11.89
N ALA A 371 9.54 -22.60 -12.31
CA ALA A 371 8.35 -22.03 -11.66
C ALA A 371 8.14 -22.52 -10.22
N GLY A 372 8.62 -23.72 -9.87
CA GLY A 372 8.37 -24.35 -8.57
C GLY A 372 6.86 -24.36 -8.25
N TYR A 373 6.45 -23.68 -7.18
CA TYR A 373 5.05 -23.53 -6.75
C TYR A 373 4.34 -22.27 -7.27
N ALA A 374 4.99 -21.47 -8.12
CA ALA A 374 4.39 -20.24 -8.63
C ALA A 374 3.31 -20.55 -9.68
N ILE A 375 2.30 -19.67 -9.77
CA ILE A 375 1.33 -19.68 -10.87
C ILE A 375 2.10 -19.53 -12.18
N SER A 376 1.73 -20.31 -13.21
CA SER A 376 2.39 -20.20 -14.50
C SER A 376 2.22 -18.80 -15.10
N ALA A 377 3.24 -18.32 -15.80
CA ALA A 377 3.22 -17.00 -16.44
C ALA A 377 1.99 -16.81 -17.34
N ARG A 378 1.55 -17.88 -18.01
CA ARG A 378 0.34 -17.88 -18.85
C ARG A 378 -0.94 -17.57 -18.05
N TRP A 379 -1.17 -18.23 -16.92
CA TRP A 379 -2.34 -17.97 -16.09
C TRP A 379 -2.28 -16.60 -15.43
N ALA A 380 -1.09 -16.16 -14.99
CA ALA A 380 -0.90 -14.81 -14.47
C ALA A 380 -1.22 -13.75 -15.54
N PHE A 381 -0.80 -13.95 -16.79
CA PHE A 381 -1.09 -13.05 -17.90
C PHE A 381 -2.58 -13.03 -18.27
N ILE A 382 -3.24 -14.20 -18.33
CA ILE A 382 -4.70 -14.28 -18.57
C ILE A 382 -5.45 -13.54 -17.45
N GLY A 383 -5.07 -13.77 -16.19
CA GLY A 383 -5.64 -13.06 -15.04
C GLY A 383 -5.44 -11.55 -15.13
N LEU A 384 -4.28 -11.09 -15.62
CA LEU A 384 -4.01 -9.68 -15.85
C LEU A 384 -4.94 -9.09 -16.92
N ILE A 385 -5.10 -9.75 -18.07
CA ILE A 385 -5.99 -9.26 -19.14
C ILE A 385 -7.46 -9.24 -18.68
N LEU A 386 -7.91 -10.29 -17.98
CA LEU A 386 -9.29 -10.35 -17.47
C LEU A 386 -9.56 -9.28 -16.43
N SER A 387 -8.62 -9.04 -15.51
CA SER A 387 -8.76 -8.00 -14.48
C SER A 387 -8.71 -6.59 -15.07
N LEU A 388 -7.82 -6.32 -16.03
CA LEU A 388 -7.81 -5.04 -16.75
C LEU A 388 -9.10 -4.83 -17.56
N GLY A 389 -9.58 -5.88 -18.22
CA GLY A 389 -10.86 -5.87 -18.94
C GLY A 389 -12.04 -5.59 -18.01
N ALA A 390 -12.06 -6.20 -16.81
CA ALA A 390 -13.08 -5.93 -15.80
C ALA A 390 -13.02 -4.49 -15.28
N LEU A 391 -11.83 -3.93 -15.03
CA LEU A 391 -11.67 -2.53 -14.63
C LEU A 391 -12.20 -1.57 -15.70
N ILE A 392 -11.87 -1.81 -16.97
CA ILE A 392 -12.34 -1.00 -18.10
C ILE A 392 -13.86 -1.14 -18.24
N GLY A 393 -14.39 -2.37 -18.17
CA GLY A 393 -15.82 -2.65 -18.25
C GLY A 393 -16.62 -1.98 -17.12
N LEU A 394 -16.12 -2.03 -15.89
CA LEU A 394 -16.74 -1.35 -14.74
C LEU A 394 -16.72 0.17 -14.90
N GLY A 395 -15.62 0.75 -15.37
CA GLY A 395 -15.55 2.19 -15.65
C GLY A 395 -16.53 2.62 -16.74
N MET A 396 -16.67 1.84 -17.80
CA MET A 396 -17.68 2.06 -18.84
C MET A 396 -19.11 1.91 -18.32
N ALA A 397 -19.35 0.96 -17.40
CA ALA A 397 -20.66 0.78 -16.76
C ALA A 397 -21.06 1.93 -15.84
N VAL A 398 -20.11 2.77 -15.42
CA VAL A 398 -20.36 4.04 -14.71
C VAL A 398 -20.67 5.19 -15.69
N GLY A 399 -20.49 4.99 -17.00
CA GLY A 399 -20.71 5.99 -18.04
C GLY A 399 -19.45 6.69 -18.52
N LEU A 400 -18.26 6.25 -18.08
CA LEU A 400 -17.00 6.85 -18.53
C LEU A 400 -16.60 6.35 -19.93
N PRO A 401 -16.02 7.20 -20.79
CA PRO A 401 -15.54 6.77 -22.10
C PRO A 401 -14.37 5.79 -21.97
N TRP A 402 -14.36 4.74 -22.79
CA TRP A 402 -13.41 3.62 -22.69
C TRP A 402 -11.93 4.05 -22.71
N TRP A 403 -11.59 5.07 -23.51
CA TRP A 403 -10.22 5.55 -23.65
C TRP A 403 -9.73 6.24 -22.36
N LEU A 404 -10.62 6.98 -21.68
CA LEU A 404 -10.33 7.67 -20.42
C LEU A 404 -10.03 6.64 -19.33
N VAL A 405 -10.90 5.63 -19.21
CA VAL A 405 -10.72 4.54 -18.24
C VAL A 405 -9.42 3.77 -18.54
N THR A 406 -9.14 3.50 -19.81
CA THR A 406 -7.93 2.77 -20.22
C THR A 406 -6.66 3.53 -19.82
N ILE A 407 -6.59 4.84 -20.10
CA ILE A 407 -5.44 5.68 -19.73
C ILE A 407 -5.32 5.76 -18.20
N TYR A 408 -6.44 5.98 -17.49
CA TYR A 408 -6.45 6.06 -16.03
C TYR A 408 -5.90 4.77 -15.40
N VAL A 409 -6.41 3.61 -15.84
CA VAL A 409 -5.96 2.30 -15.35
C VAL A 409 -4.49 2.07 -15.71
N ALA A 410 -4.05 2.41 -16.92
CA ALA A 410 -2.65 2.26 -17.32
C ALA A 410 -1.70 3.10 -16.44
N LEU A 411 -2.02 4.37 -16.20
CA LEU A 411 -1.26 5.25 -15.33
C LEU A 411 -1.26 4.74 -13.88
N TYR A 412 -2.41 4.29 -13.38
CA TYR A 412 -2.53 3.70 -12.06
C TYR A 412 -1.67 2.43 -11.91
N MET A 413 -1.64 1.56 -12.92
CA MET A 413 -0.81 0.35 -12.90
C MET A 413 0.68 0.69 -12.96
N ALA A 414 1.09 1.63 -13.82
CA ALA A 414 2.47 2.10 -13.90
C ALA A 414 2.94 2.68 -12.57
N PHE A 415 2.11 3.53 -11.95
CA PHE A 415 2.34 4.08 -10.64
C PHE A 415 2.46 2.98 -9.57
N SER A 416 1.52 2.04 -9.56
CA SER A 416 1.49 0.92 -8.61
C SER A 416 2.75 0.04 -8.70
N VAL A 417 3.25 -0.22 -9.91
CA VAL A 417 4.50 -0.99 -10.11
C VAL A 417 5.70 -0.27 -9.48
N ILE A 418 5.82 1.04 -9.69
CA ILE A 418 6.95 1.79 -9.15
C ILE A 418 6.84 1.92 -7.63
N VAL A 419 5.64 2.17 -7.10
CA VAL A 419 5.42 2.19 -5.65
C VAL A 419 5.74 0.83 -5.03
N ALA A 420 5.29 -0.28 -5.63
CA ALA A 420 5.60 -1.62 -5.15
C ALA A 420 7.11 -1.86 -5.08
N ARG A 421 7.84 -1.48 -6.14
CA ARG A 421 9.30 -1.61 -6.20
C ARG A 421 10.01 -0.71 -5.18
N LEU A 422 9.59 0.55 -5.06
CA LEU A 422 10.14 1.48 -4.07
C LEU A 422 9.92 0.96 -2.64
N ARG A 423 8.73 0.45 -2.31
CA ARG A 423 8.48 -0.11 -0.97
C ARG A 423 9.28 -1.38 -0.72
N ALA A 424 9.43 -2.24 -1.73
CA ALA A 424 10.26 -3.44 -1.63
C ALA A 424 11.75 -3.13 -1.44
N GLN A 425 12.26 -2.06 -2.04
CA GLN A 425 13.66 -1.63 -1.92
C GLN A 425 13.93 -0.86 -0.63
N LEU A 426 13.11 0.15 -0.36
CA LEU A 426 13.39 1.20 0.63
C LEU A 426 12.79 0.89 1.99
N GLY A 427 11.75 0.05 2.03
CA GLY A 427 11.03 -0.23 3.26
C GLY A 427 10.29 0.98 3.84
N ALA A 428 10.04 2.02 3.04
CA ALA A 428 9.26 3.17 3.48
C ALA A 428 7.81 2.73 3.81
N PRO A 429 7.36 2.92 5.07
CA PRO A 429 6.03 2.50 5.50
C PRO A 429 4.92 3.41 4.96
N ILE A 430 5.30 4.62 4.53
CA ILE A 430 4.42 5.62 3.93
C ILE A 430 5.03 6.16 2.64
N HIS A 431 4.16 6.57 1.73
CA HIS A 431 4.48 7.48 0.65
C HIS A 431 3.46 8.62 0.68
N GLU A 432 3.90 9.88 0.69
CA GLU A 432 3.00 11.05 0.61
C GLU A 432 2.43 11.28 -0.80
N MET A 433 2.11 10.20 -1.49
CA MET A 433 1.59 10.23 -2.86
C MET A 433 0.07 10.02 -2.89
N ALA A 434 -0.59 10.02 -1.73
CA ALA A 434 -2.05 9.95 -1.61
C ALA A 434 -2.76 11.04 -2.42
N PHE A 435 -2.08 12.15 -2.66
CA PHE A 435 -2.59 13.30 -3.39
C PHE A 435 -2.13 13.36 -4.85
N MET A 436 -1.57 12.28 -5.41
CA MET A 436 -1.12 12.19 -6.80
C MET A 436 -1.96 11.14 -7.55
N GLY A 437 -3.17 11.51 -7.94
CA GLY A 437 -4.05 10.64 -8.71
C GLY A 437 -3.88 10.85 -10.23
N PRO A 438 -4.06 9.80 -11.06
CA PRO A 438 -4.03 9.93 -12.52
C PRO A 438 -4.99 11.00 -13.06
N HIS A 439 -6.09 11.26 -12.33
CA HIS A 439 -7.05 12.30 -12.66
C HIS A 439 -6.41 13.70 -12.82
N GLN A 440 -5.39 14.04 -12.03
CA GLN A 440 -4.71 15.34 -12.13
C GLN A 440 -4.02 15.51 -13.48
N LEU A 441 -3.27 14.48 -13.89
CA LEU A 441 -2.57 14.48 -15.18
C LEU A 441 -3.58 14.53 -16.32
N MET A 442 -4.65 13.74 -16.23
CA MET A 442 -5.66 13.70 -17.28
C MET A 442 -6.38 15.04 -17.43
N ILE A 443 -6.84 15.64 -16.33
CA ILE A 443 -7.49 16.96 -16.36
C ILE A 443 -6.54 18.05 -16.88
N ALA A 444 -5.26 18.01 -16.48
CA ALA A 444 -4.26 18.98 -16.95
C ALA A 444 -4.00 18.87 -18.46
N PHE A 445 -4.01 17.66 -19.02
CA PHE A 445 -3.77 17.43 -20.45
C PHE A 445 -5.00 17.65 -21.32
N THR A 446 -6.17 17.13 -20.92
CA THR A 446 -7.38 17.20 -21.74
C THR A 446 -8.17 18.49 -21.50
N GLY A 447 -8.03 19.10 -20.33
CA GLY A 447 -8.94 20.13 -19.84
C GLY A 447 -10.27 19.53 -19.41
N THR A 448 -10.99 20.23 -18.52
CA THR A 448 -12.31 19.79 -18.03
C THR A 448 -13.40 19.88 -19.11
N GLN A 449 -13.22 20.73 -20.13
CA GLN A 449 -14.18 20.96 -21.21
C GLN A 449 -14.23 19.84 -22.26
N ASN A 450 -13.14 19.06 -22.37
CA ASN A 450 -13.04 17.95 -23.35
C ASN A 450 -13.32 16.58 -22.72
N LEU A 451 -13.62 16.53 -21.42
CA LEU A 451 -14.16 15.34 -20.77
C LEU A 451 -15.65 15.32 -21.14
N SER A 452 -16.08 14.26 -21.84
CA SER A 452 -17.45 14.13 -22.35
C SER A 452 -18.50 14.37 -21.27
N GLU A 453 -19.64 14.96 -21.65
CA GLU A 453 -20.84 15.06 -20.81
C GLU A 453 -21.31 13.69 -20.31
#